data_AF-A0A7S1HKE7-F1
#
_entry.id   AF-A0A7S1HKE7-F1
#
_cell.length_a   1.000
_cell.length_b   1.000
_cell.length_c   1.000
_cell.angle_alpha   90.00
_cell.angle_beta   90.00
_cell.angle_gamma   90.00
#
_symmetry.space_group_name_H-M   'P 1'
#
loop_
_entity.id
_entity.type
_entity.pdbx_description
1 polymer ?
#
loop_
_entity_poly.entity_id
_entity_poly.type
_entity_poly.pdbx_seq_one_letter_code
_entity_poly.pdbx_strand_id
1 'polypeptide(L)'
;KDETDVLRLQALYPDAAASAGVRAQLHGNISLVYMKLSSDAAKAGDEEERERYAVRALEAADSGVRANGRWARNHHRRSVCLRALGRYQQGLEALWKAQEHAPYDREIDDAVAAARWDVYRMSRVLTEAQLYTSRPLPRTSVSH
;
A
#
# COMPACT_ATOMS: atom_id res chain seq x y z
N LYS A 1 -11.71 14.56 5.79
CA LYS A 1 -10.93 14.71 4.56
C LYS A 1 -11.76 14.11 3.44
N ASP A 2 -11.93 14.81 2.34
CA ASP A 2 -12.75 14.38 1.21
C ASP A 2 -12.02 14.62 -0.13
N GLU A 3 -12.65 14.27 -1.25
CA GLU A 3 -12.05 14.49 -2.58
C GLU A 3 -11.90 15.98 -2.93
N THR A 4 -12.69 16.87 -2.33
CA THR A 4 -12.54 18.32 -2.48
C THR A 4 -11.21 18.80 -1.88
N ASP A 5 -10.71 18.12 -0.84
CA ASP A 5 -9.37 18.41 -0.30
C ASP A 5 -8.26 18.11 -1.32
N VAL A 6 -8.44 17.16 -2.23
CA VAL A 6 -7.48 16.91 -3.32
C VAL A 6 -7.46 18.10 -4.27
N LEU A 7 -8.63 18.62 -4.66
CA LEU A 7 -8.74 19.81 -5.50
C LEU A 7 -8.13 21.05 -4.83
N ARG A 8 -8.39 21.24 -3.52
CA ARG A 8 -7.78 22.31 -2.73
C ARG A 8 -6.27 22.18 -2.69
N LEU A 9 -5.75 20.97 -2.46
CA LEU A 9 -4.32 20.71 -2.48
C LEU A 9 -3.74 21.04 -3.86
N GLN A 10 -4.36 20.59 -4.96
CA GLN A 10 -3.86 20.89 -6.31
C GLN A 10 -3.90 22.40 -6.62
N ALA A 11 -4.96 23.10 -6.22
CA ALA A 11 -5.11 24.54 -6.43
C ALA A 11 -4.07 25.37 -5.66
N LEU A 12 -3.59 24.87 -4.51
CA LEU A 12 -2.53 25.51 -3.72
C LEU A 12 -1.14 25.35 -4.34
N TYR A 13 -0.97 24.44 -5.30
CA TYR A 13 0.29 24.24 -6.01
C TYR A 13 0.08 24.32 -7.53
N PRO A 14 -0.35 25.49 -8.05
CA PRO A 14 -0.80 25.63 -9.43
C PRO A 14 0.31 25.55 -10.49
N ASP A 15 1.59 25.49 -10.09
CA ASP A 15 2.71 25.68 -11.03
C ASP A 15 3.69 24.50 -11.18
N ALA A 16 4.06 24.28 -12.43
CA ALA A 16 5.15 23.40 -12.88
C ALA A 16 6.55 23.79 -12.32
N ALA A 17 6.67 24.98 -11.71
CA ALA A 17 7.89 25.49 -11.08
C ALA A 17 8.11 25.01 -9.63
N ALA A 18 7.14 24.33 -9.02
CA ALA A 18 7.31 23.76 -7.68
C ALA A 18 8.48 22.77 -7.67
N SER A 19 9.45 22.93 -6.75
CA SER A 19 10.63 22.06 -6.72
C SER A 19 10.24 20.58 -6.61
N ALA A 20 11.17 19.69 -7.00
CA ALA A 20 10.98 18.23 -6.87
C ALA A 20 10.47 17.82 -5.48
N GLY A 21 10.96 18.48 -4.43
CA GLY A 21 10.49 18.29 -3.07
C GLY A 21 9.03 18.71 -2.87
N VAL A 22 8.65 19.92 -3.28
CA VAL A 22 7.28 20.40 -3.12
C VAL A 22 6.28 19.51 -3.87
N ARG A 23 6.60 19.10 -5.09
CA ARG A 23 5.77 18.15 -5.86
C ARG A 23 5.63 16.80 -5.16
N ALA A 24 6.73 16.27 -4.62
CA ALA A 24 6.71 15.03 -3.87
C ALA A 24 5.85 15.14 -2.59
N GLN A 25 5.92 16.27 -1.89
CA GLN A 25 5.09 16.52 -0.71
C GLN A 25 3.60 16.59 -1.06
N LEU A 26 3.24 17.31 -2.13
CA LEU A 26 1.87 17.45 -2.62
C LEU A 26 1.27 16.08 -2.91
N HIS A 27 1.90 15.31 -3.78
CA HIS A 27 1.41 14.00 -4.18
C HIS A 27 1.32 13.03 -2.99
N GLY A 28 2.26 13.14 -2.05
CA GLY A 28 2.19 12.41 -0.81
C GLY A 28 1.00 12.81 0.09
N ASN A 29 0.63 14.09 0.12
CA ASN A 29 -0.55 14.56 0.85
C ASN A 29 -1.85 14.11 0.20
N ILE A 30 -1.91 14.12 -1.13
CA ILE A 30 -3.04 13.57 -1.91
C ILE A 30 -3.19 12.07 -1.61
N SER A 31 -2.07 11.32 -1.63
CA SER A 31 -2.06 9.90 -1.25
C SER A 31 -2.67 9.68 0.14
N LEU A 32 -2.29 10.51 1.12
CA LEU A 32 -2.83 10.43 2.48
C LEU A 32 -4.34 10.72 2.55
N VAL A 33 -4.87 11.61 1.70
CA VAL A 33 -6.32 11.86 1.61
C VAL A 33 -7.03 10.59 1.14
N TYR A 34 -6.55 9.98 0.05
CA TYR A 34 -7.16 8.75 -0.48
C TYR A 34 -6.99 7.54 0.43
N MET A 35 -5.87 7.40 1.15
CA MET A 35 -5.70 6.37 2.18
C MET A 35 -6.77 6.48 3.27
N LYS A 36 -7.11 7.72 3.68
CA LYS A 36 -8.15 7.97 4.67
C LYS A 36 -9.53 7.59 4.13
N LEU A 37 -9.85 7.99 2.90
CA LEU A 37 -11.11 7.61 2.24
C LEU A 37 -11.25 6.10 2.09
N SER A 38 -10.19 5.39 1.68
CA SER A 38 -10.16 3.93 1.63
C SER A 38 -10.41 3.30 3.00
N SER A 39 -9.79 3.82 4.07
CA SER A 39 -10.05 3.35 5.43
C SER A 39 -11.49 3.58 5.89
N ASP A 40 -12.10 4.70 5.50
CA ASP A 40 -13.47 5.03 5.89
C ASP A 40 -14.49 4.18 5.10
N ALA A 41 -14.26 3.95 3.80
CA ALA A 41 -15.03 3.00 2.99
C ALA A 41 -14.96 1.56 3.54
N ALA A 42 -13.76 1.10 3.95
CA ALA A 42 -13.60 -0.21 4.59
C ALA A 42 -14.44 -0.36 5.87
N LYS A 43 -14.56 0.71 6.67
CA LYS A 43 -15.39 0.71 7.90
C LYS A 43 -16.88 0.73 7.59
N ALA A 44 -17.26 1.32 6.45
CA ALA A 44 -18.63 1.30 5.95
C ALA A 44 -18.99 -0.06 5.32
N GLY A 45 -18.03 -0.95 5.09
CA GLY A 45 -18.23 -2.21 4.40
C GLY A 45 -18.31 -2.08 2.88
N ASP A 46 -17.94 -0.91 2.34
CA ASP A 46 -17.88 -0.67 0.90
C ASP A 46 -16.50 -1.05 0.36
N GLU A 47 -16.38 -2.32 -0.04
CA GLU A 47 -15.14 -2.88 -0.54
C GLU A 47 -14.73 -2.29 -1.89
N GLU A 48 -15.71 -1.92 -2.71
CA GLU A 48 -15.47 -1.35 -4.03
C GLU A 48 -14.87 0.06 -3.92
N GLU A 49 -15.46 0.92 -3.08
CA GLU A 49 -14.89 2.23 -2.78
C GLU A 49 -13.54 2.10 -2.06
N ARG A 50 -13.41 1.15 -1.13
CA ARG A 50 -12.14 0.88 -0.44
C ARG A 50 -11.02 0.64 -1.45
N GLU A 51 -11.25 -0.25 -2.42
CA GLU A 51 -10.28 -0.59 -3.45
C GLU A 51 -10.02 0.60 -4.39
N ARG A 52 -11.08 1.26 -4.89
CA ARG A 52 -10.96 2.45 -5.75
C ARG A 52 -10.10 3.54 -5.11
N TYR A 53 -10.34 3.85 -3.83
CA TYR A 53 -9.53 4.82 -3.10
C TYR A 53 -8.11 4.32 -2.83
N ALA A 54 -7.90 3.04 -2.55
CA ALA A 54 -6.56 2.48 -2.37
C ALA A 54 -5.72 2.56 -3.66
N VAL A 55 -6.34 2.37 -4.84
CA VAL A 55 -5.69 2.57 -6.14
C VAL A 55 -5.30 4.04 -6.35
N ARG A 56 -6.22 4.99 -6.12
CA ARG A 56 -5.92 6.43 -6.22
C ARG A 56 -4.82 6.87 -5.26
N ALA A 57 -4.81 6.32 -4.05
CA ALA A 57 -3.77 6.57 -3.06
C ALA A 57 -2.39 6.09 -3.54
N LEU A 58 -2.34 4.92 -4.20
CA LEU A 58 -1.12 4.36 -4.77
C LEU A 58 -0.61 5.22 -5.93
N GLU A 59 -1.48 5.62 -6.86
CA GLU A 59 -1.11 6.49 -7.99
C GLU A 59 -0.52 7.82 -7.54
N ALA A 60 -1.09 8.40 -6.48
CA ALA A 60 -0.57 9.60 -5.85
C ALA A 60 0.78 9.35 -5.17
N ALA A 61 0.95 8.24 -4.44
CA ALA A 61 2.24 7.89 -3.84
C ALA A 61 3.33 7.71 -4.92
N ASP A 62 3.02 7.00 -6.00
CA ASP A 62 3.92 6.78 -7.14
C ASP A 62 4.28 8.09 -7.84
N SER A 63 3.31 9.01 -8.00
CA SER A 63 3.58 10.36 -8.51
C SER A 63 4.55 11.13 -7.60
N GLY A 64 4.41 10.98 -6.29
CA GLY A 64 5.32 11.55 -5.31
C GLY A 64 6.73 10.96 -5.38
N VAL A 65 6.85 9.65 -5.61
CA VAL A 65 8.14 8.98 -5.84
C VAL A 65 8.79 9.44 -7.15
N ARG A 66 8.02 9.59 -8.23
CA ARG A 66 8.53 10.13 -9.51
C ARG A 66 9.03 11.57 -9.37
N ALA A 67 8.33 12.38 -8.57
CA ALA A 67 8.72 13.77 -8.33
C ALA A 67 10.02 13.88 -7.52
N ASN A 68 10.19 13.05 -6.48
CA ASN A 68 11.44 12.95 -5.72
C ASN A 68 11.61 11.52 -5.17
N GLY A 69 12.45 10.74 -5.85
CA GLY A 69 12.70 9.34 -5.48
C GLY A 69 13.36 9.15 -4.12
N ARG A 70 14.02 10.19 -3.57
CA ARG A 70 14.65 10.13 -2.24
C ARG A 70 13.70 10.47 -1.10
N TRP A 71 12.45 10.83 -1.40
CA TRP A 71 11.48 11.17 -0.36
C TRP A 71 10.92 9.90 0.29
N ALA A 72 11.56 9.45 1.38
CA ALA A 72 11.21 8.21 2.10
C ALA A 72 9.71 8.07 2.42
N ARG A 73 9.06 9.16 2.84
CA ARG A 73 7.62 9.17 3.16
C ARG A 73 6.71 8.74 1.99
N ASN A 74 7.09 8.99 0.73
CA ASN A 74 6.28 8.55 -0.41
C ASN A 74 6.44 7.06 -0.70
N HIS A 75 7.64 6.51 -0.48
CA HIS A 75 7.84 5.05 -0.49
C HIS A 75 7.08 4.37 0.66
N HIS A 76 7.07 4.98 1.85
CA HIS A 76 6.26 4.50 2.97
C HIS A 76 4.76 4.51 2.64
N ARG A 77 4.22 5.61 2.09
CA ARG A 77 2.81 5.67 1.67
C ARG A 77 2.48 4.64 0.59
N ARG A 78 3.38 4.48 -0.40
CA ARG A 78 3.27 3.48 -1.46
C ARG A 78 3.14 2.07 -0.87
N SER A 79 3.92 1.73 0.15
CA SER A 79 3.86 0.42 0.79
C SER A 79 2.53 0.15 1.48
N VAL A 80 1.98 1.15 2.18
CA VAL A 80 0.69 1.02 2.86
C VAL A 80 -0.42 0.77 1.83
N CYS A 81 -0.41 1.50 0.72
CA CYS A 81 -1.39 1.31 -0.36
C CYS A 81 -1.27 -0.09 -1.00
N LEU A 82 -0.04 -0.53 -1.31
CA LEU A 82 0.20 -1.87 -1.87
C LEU A 82 -0.27 -2.98 -0.93
N ARG A 83 0.00 -2.86 0.38
CA ARG A 83 -0.47 -3.83 1.39
C ARG A 83 -2.00 -3.83 1.51
N ALA A 84 -2.65 -2.67 1.44
CA ALA A 84 -4.11 -2.56 1.45
C ALA A 84 -4.76 -3.25 0.23
N LEU A 85 -4.06 -3.27 -0.90
CA LEU A 85 -4.43 -3.95 -2.15
C LEU A 85 -3.97 -5.43 -2.19
N GLY A 86 -3.47 -5.99 -1.08
CA GLY A 86 -3.00 -7.39 -1.02
C GLY A 86 -1.66 -7.64 -1.72
N ARG A 87 -0.98 -6.61 -2.21
CA ARG A 87 0.31 -6.68 -2.92
C ARG A 87 1.47 -6.63 -1.92
N TYR A 88 1.51 -7.58 -1.00
CA TYR A 88 2.41 -7.56 0.18
C TYR A 88 3.90 -7.51 -0.16
N GLN A 89 4.34 -8.29 -1.14
CA GLN A 89 5.76 -8.34 -1.54
C GLN A 89 6.26 -6.98 -2.06
N GLN A 90 5.48 -6.35 -2.95
CA GLN A 90 5.79 -5.04 -3.50
C GLN A 90 5.70 -3.94 -2.42
N GLY A 91 4.80 -4.13 -1.44
CA GLY A 91 4.75 -3.28 -0.26
C GLY A 91 6.05 -3.33 0.56
N LEU A 92 6.57 -4.52 0.81
CA LEU A 92 7.85 -4.69 1.52
C LEU A 92 9.03 -4.08 0.75
N GLU A 93 9.07 -4.26 -0.57
CA GLU A 93 10.09 -3.62 -1.43
C GLU A 93 10.05 -2.08 -1.34
N ALA A 94 8.86 -1.49 -1.33
CA ALA A 94 8.70 -0.05 -1.14
C ALA A 94 9.22 0.39 0.24
N LEU A 95 9.02 -0.39 1.30
CA LEU A 95 9.56 -0.07 2.62
C LEU A 95 11.08 -0.13 2.68
N TRP A 96 11.72 -1.08 1.99
CA TRP A 96 13.17 -1.08 1.87
C TRP A 96 13.68 0.17 1.17
N LYS A 97 13.00 0.65 0.13
CA LYS A 97 13.33 1.95 -0.49
C LYS A 97 13.11 3.13 0.44
N ALA A 98 12.08 3.10 1.28
CA ALA A 98 11.89 4.13 2.31
C ALA A 98 13.06 4.13 3.31
N GLN A 99 13.46 2.95 3.78
CA GLN A 99 14.54 2.75 4.76
C GLN A 99 15.91 3.13 4.20
N GLU A 100 16.19 2.85 2.92
CA GLU A 100 17.40 3.30 2.21
C GLU A 100 17.59 4.83 2.28
N HIS A 101 16.48 5.58 2.29
CA HIS A 101 16.49 7.05 2.31
C HIS A 101 16.32 7.66 3.71
N ALA A 102 15.86 6.88 4.68
CA ALA A 102 15.66 7.29 6.07
C ALA A 102 15.99 6.12 7.04
N PRO A 103 17.28 5.77 7.20
CA PRO A 103 17.71 4.53 7.86
C PRO A 103 17.54 4.52 9.40
N TYR A 104 17.12 5.63 10.00
CA TYR A 104 16.90 5.76 11.44
C TYR A 104 15.47 6.21 11.77
N ASP A 105 14.56 6.07 10.81
CA ASP A 105 13.15 6.41 10.99
C ASP A 105 12.40 5.21 11.58
N ARG A 106 12.05 5.35 12.87
CA ARG A 106 11.34 4.32 13.63
C ARG A 106 10.00 3.92 13.01
N GLU A 107 9.28 4.87 12.40
CA GLU A 107 7.99 4.58 11.75
C GLU A 107 8.20 3.61 10.57
N ILE A 108 9.29 3.81 9.81
CA ILE A 108 9.65 2.92 8.70
C ILE A 108 10.10 1.55 9.22
N ASP A 109 10.89 1.48 10.29
CA ASP A 109 11.33 0.21 10.87
C ASP A 109 10.14 -0.63 11.37
N ASP A 110 9.20 0.01 12.08
CA ASP A 110 7.97 -0.62 12.56
C ASP A 110 7.12 -1.11 11.37
N ALA A 111 7.04 -0.32 10.30
CA ALA A 111 6.32 -0.70 9.09
C ALA A 111 6.99 -1.87 8.33
N VAL A 112 8.33 -1.92 8.26
CA VAL A 112 9.10 -3.05 7.70
C VAL A 112 8.81 -4.33 8.47
N ALA A 113 8.82 -4.27 9.80
CA ALA A 113 8.51 -5.43 10.63
C ALA A 113 7.08 -5.95 10.37
N ALA A 114 6.10 -5.05 10.30
CA ALA A 114 4.72 -5.41 9.98
C ALA A 114 4.58 -6.01 8.57
N ALA A 115 5.24 -5.44 7.56
CA ALA A 115 5.18 -5.95 6.19
C ALA A 115 5.84 -7.33 6.04
N ARG A 116 6.92 -7.61 6.77
CA ARG A 116 7.52 -8.96 6.82
C ARG A 116 6.54 -9.99 7.36
N TRP A 117 5.78 -9.63 8.40
CA TRP A 117 4.73 -10.49 8.95
C TRP A 117 3.62 -10.76 7.95
N ASP A 118 3.19 -9.76 7.18
CA ASP A 118 2.17 -9.94 6.15
C ASP A 118 2.63 -10.93 5.06
N VAL A 119 3.87 -10.77 4.57
CA VAL A 119 4.45 -11.67 3.56
C VAL A 119 4.54 -13.10 4.11
N TYR A 120 5.05 -13.27 5.33
CA TYR A 120 5.14 -14.58 5.99
C TYR A 120 3.77 -15.24 6.18
N ARG A 121 2.77 -14.47 6.61
CA ARG A 121 1.40 -14.97 6.79
C ARG A 121 0.84 -15.45 5.46
N MET A 122 1.00 -14.65 4.40
CA MET A 122 0.48 -15.02 3.08
C MET A 122 1.18 -16.25 2.52
N SER A 123 2.51 -16.36 2.64
CA SER A 123 3.24 -17.55 2.18
C SER A 123 2.78 -18.81 2.90
N ARG A 124 2.48 -18.71 4.19
CA ARG A 124 2.01 -19.86 4.98
C ARG A 124 0.62 -20.33 4.55
N VAL A 125 -0.32 -19.40 4.32
CA VAL A 125 -1.68 -19.73 3.83
C VAL A 125 -1.62 -20.44 2.47
N LEU A 126 -0.76 -19.96 1.57
CA LEU A 126 -0.59 -20.59 0.26
C LEU A 126 -0.03 -22.01 0.37
N THR A 127 0.96 -22.24 1.23
CA THR A 127 1.52 -23.58 1.49
C THR A 127 0.46 -24.53 2.07
N GLU A 128 -0.33 -24.08 3.05
CA GLU A 128 -1.40 -24.90 3.64
C GLU A 128 -2.49 -25.24 2.62
N ALA A 129 -2.88 -24.29 1.76
CA ALA A 129 -3.84 -24.51 0.68
C ALA A 129 -3.32 -25.54 -0.34
N GLN A 130 -2.05 -25.46 -0.74
CA GLN A 130 -1.43 -26.41 -1.66
C GLN A 130 -1.38 -27.83 -1.08
N LEU A 131 -1.07 -27.97 0.20
CA LEU A 131 -1.09 -29.27 0.88
C LEU A 131 -2.50 -29.87 0.93
N TYR A 132 -3.53 -29.04 1.12
CA TYR A 132 -4.91 -29.47 1.12
C TYR A 132 -5.36 -30.00 -0.26
N THR A 133 -5.03 -29.28 -1.34
CA THR A 133 -5.39 -29.69 -2.71
C THR A 133 -4.61 -30.90 -3.21
N SER A 134 -3.43 -31.18 -2.64
CA SER A 134 -2.57 -32.29 -3.03
C SER A 134 -2.87 -33.60 -2.28
N ARG A 135 -3.83 -33.59 -1.36
CA ARG A 135 -4.19 -34.76 -0.54
C ARG A 135 -5.08 -35.70 -1.37
N PRO A 136 -4.69 -36.96 -1.62
CA PRO A 136 -5.53 -37.88 -2.37
C PRO A 136 -6.83 -38.14 -1.61
N LEU A 137 -7.97 -38.08 -2.32
CA LEU A 137 -9.28 -38.41 -1.76
C LEU A 137 -9.23 -39.82 -1.16
N PRO A 138 -9.84 -40.05 0.02
CA PRO A 138 -9.88 -41.37 0.62
C PRO A 138 -10.57 -42.32 -0.36
N ARG A 139 -9.86 -43.39 -0.75
CA ARG A 139 -10.44 -44.47 -1.54
C ARG A 139 -11.55 -45.08 -0.70
N THR A 140 -12.80 -44.82 -1.06
CA THR A 140 -13.93 -45.56 -0.53
C THR A 140 -13.81 -46.99 -1.05
N SER A 141 -13.32 -47.89 -0.21
CA SER A 141 -13.42 -49.32 -0.47
C SER A 141 -14.90 -49.68 -0.37
N VAL A 142 -15.58 -49.73 -1.51
CA VAL A 142 -16.90 -50.35 -1.62
C VAL A 142 -16.66 -51.84 -1.55
N SER A 143 -16.89 -52.43 -0.37
CA SER A 143 -16.92 -53.88 -0.20
C SER A 143 -18.22 -54.40 -0.81
N HIS A 144 -18.11 -55.21 -1.87
CA HIS A 144 -19.21 -55.98 -2.44
C HIS A 144 -19.44 -57.28 -1.67
#